data_AF-A0AAW5TZ22-F1
#
_entry.id   AF-A0AAW5TZ22-F1
#
_cell.length_a   1.000
_cell.length_b   1.000
_cell.length_c   1.000
_cell.angle_alpha   90.00
_cell.angle_beta   90.00
_cell.angle_gamma   90.00
#
_symmetry.space_group_name_H-M   'P 1'
#
loop_
_entity.id
_entity.type
_entity.pdbx_description
1 polymer ?
#
loop_
_entity_poly.entity_id
_entity_poly.type
_entity_poly.pdbx_seq_one_letter_code
_entity_poly.pdbx_strand_id
1 'polypeptide(L)'
;MKGNKMGRKKKEIRLKEPVRIREKKIAGGNISLYLDIYQKGLRKKETLKLYLVPEINAATKLQNANTRNLAEQIKAQRILDIQREGLVDWDKVKKSRMTLTKWMTL
;
A
#
# COMPACT_ATOMS: atom_id res chain seq x y z
N MET A 1 -9.35 53.83 -0.67
CA MET A 1 -8.44 52.69 -0.41
C MET A 1 -9.10 51.39 -0.88
N LYS A 2 -8.66 50.78 -1.98
CA LYS A 2 -9.18 49.48 -2.45
C LYS A 2 -8.17 48.40 -2.07
N GLY A 3 -8.52 47.57 -1.09
CA GLY A 3 -7.67 46.48 -0.60
C GLY A 3 -7.53 45.37 -1.63
N ASN A 4 -6.30 45.16 -2.11
CA ASN A 4 -5.97 44.09 -3.06
C ASN A 4 -6.05 42.73 -2.32
N LYS A 5 -7.08 41.94 -2.59
CA LYS A 5 -7.17 40.54 -2.12
C LYS A 5 -6.21 39.69 -2.96
N MET A 6 -5.00 39.43 -2.46
CA MET A 6 -4.11 38.45 -3.06
C MET A 6 -4.73 37.05 -2.95
N GLY A 7 -5.25 36.55 -4.07
CA GLY A 7 -5.75 35.19 -4.21
C GLY A 7 -4.64 34.19 -3.88
N ARG A 8 -4.88 33.32 -2.90
CA ARG A 8 -3.95 32.29 -2.46
C ARG A 8 -3.73 31.32 -3.62
N LYS A 9 -2.50 31.23 -4.15
CA LYS A 9 -2.15 30.28 -5.23
C LYS A 9 -2.58 28.86 -4.83
N LYS A 10 -3.44 28.25 -5.64
CA LYS A 10 -3.91 26.87 -5.45
C LYS A 10 -2.68 25.97 -5.53
N LYS A 11 -2.31 25.34 -4.40
CA LYS A 11 -1.20 24.38 -4.38
C LYS A 11 -1.57 23.23 -5.31
N GLU A 12 -0.79 23.03 -6.36
CA GLU A 12 -0.85 21.79 -7.13
C GLU A 12 -0.68 20.63 -6.15
N ILE A 13 -1.73 19.83 -6.02
CA ILE A 13 -1.67 18.60 -5.24
C ILE A 13 -0.78 17.68 -6.07
N ARG A 14 0.54 17.73 -5.85
CA ARG A 14 1.42 16.62 -6.18
C ARG A 14 0.73 15.38 -5.60
N LEU A 15 0.28 14.48 -6.47
CA LEU A 15 -0.25 13.18 -6.08
C LEU A 15 0.87 12.47 -5.32
N LYS A 16 0.92 12.65 -3.99
CA LYS A 16 1.71 11.78 -3.12
C LYS A 16 1.23 10.38 -3.42
N GLU A 17 2.16 9.48 -3.75
CA GLU A 17 1.82 8.06 -3.94
C GLU A 17 0.97 7.60 -2.75
N PRO A 18 -0.32 7.24 -2.96
CA PRO A 18 -1.23 6.98 -1.86
C PRO A 18 -0.90 5.68 -1.14
N VAL A 19 -0.08 4.82 -1.76
CA VAL A 19 0.31 3.50 -1.24
C VAL A 19 1.80 3.31 -1.47
N ARG A 20 2.54 2.94 -0.43
CA ARG A 20 3.99 2.67 -0.50
C ARG A 20 4.30 1.31 0.14
N ILE A 21 5.14 0.51 -0.50
CA ILE A 21 5.69 -0.70 0.12
C ILE A 21 6.76 -0.28 1.12
N ARG A 22 6.74 -0.90 2.29
CA ARG A 22 7.68 -0.69 3.37
C ARG A 22 8.17 -2.03 3.88
N GLU A 23 9.36 -1.98 4.47
CA GLU A 23 10.05 -3.12 5.03
C GLU A 23 10.10 -3.00 6.53
N LYS A 24 9.81 -4.10 7.22
CA LYS A 24 10.02 -4.24 8.66
C LYS A 24 10.90 -5.45 8.91
N LYS A 25 12.08 -5.24 9.47
CA LYS A 25 12.90 -6.34 10.01
C LYS A 25 12.13 -7.02 11.14
N ILE A 26 12.06 -8.35 11.09
CA ILE A 26 11.42 -9.18 12.11
C ILE A 26 12.47 -10.06 12.80
N ALA A 27 12.09 -10.65 13.95
CA ALA A 27 12.93 -11.62 14.63
C ALA A 27 13.25 -12.79 13.68
N GLY A 28 14.50 -13.26 13.71
CA GLY A 28 14.99 -14.30 12.80
C GLY A 28 15.64 -13.79 11.50
N GLY A 29 15.85 -12.48 11.34
CA GLY A 29 16.62 -11.92 10.23
C GLY A 29 15.83 -11.70 8.93
N ASN A 30 14.58 -12.18 8.87
CA ASN A 30 13.68 -11.95 7.74
C ASN A 30 13.14 -10.50 7.72
N ILE A 31 12.65 -10.08 6.56
CA ILE A 31 12.04 -8.76 6.36
C ILE A 31 10.59 -8.94 5.93
N SER A 32 9.65 -8.44 6.72
CA SER A 32 8.23 -8.43 6.35
C SER A 32 7.89 -7.23 5.49
N LEU A 33 7.17 -7.46 4.38
CA LEU A 33 6.64 -6.41 3.51
C LEU A 33 5.22 -6.01 3.94
N TYR A 34 4.98 -4.70 3.97
CA TYR A 34 3.66 -4.14 4.26
C TYR A 34 3.40 -2.89 3.41
N LEU A 35 2.12 -2.58 3.18
CA LEU A 35 1.70 -1.33 2.57
C LEU A 35 1.46 -0.27 3.64
N ASP A 36 2.05 0.90 3.42
CA ASP A 36 1.78 2.14 4.14
C ASP A 36 0.91 3.02 3.23
N ILE A 37 -0.33 3.21 3.64
CA ILE A 37 -1.37 3.82 2.83
C ILE A 37 -1.73 5.16 3.45
N TYR A 38 -1.67 6.24 2.66
CA TYR A 38 -2.01 7.58 3.10
C TYR A 38 -2.92 8.27 2.09
N GLN A 39 -4.13 8.63 2.53
CA GLN A 39 -5.10 9.35 1.70
C GLN A 39 -5.90 10.32 2.57
N LYS A 40 -5.98 11.59 2.16
CA LYS A 40 -6.85 12.62 2.78
C LYS A 40 -6.72 12.72 4.32
N GLY A 41 -5.51 12.59 4.86
CA GLY A 41 -5.26 12.68 6.31
C GLY A 41 -5.43 11.36 7.07
N LEU A 42 -5.96 10.32 6.43
CA LEU A 42 -6.06 8.98 7.01
C LEU A 42 -4.82 8.15 6.64
N ARG A 43 -4.28 7.45 7.63
CA ARG A 43 -3.19 6.49 7.46
C ARG A 43 -3.66 5.09 7.82
N LYS A 44 -3.42 4.11 6.94
CA LYS A 44 -3.69 2.69 7.18
C LYS A 44 -2.45 1.88 6.87
N LYS A 45 -2.28 0.81 7.64
CA LYS A 45 -1.21 -0.18 7.45
C LYS A 45 -1.84 -1.50 7.05
N GLU A 46 -1.35 -2.10 5.98
CA GLU A 46 -1.78 -3.42 5.53
C GLU A 46 -0.57 -4.36 5.45
N THR A 47 -0.61 -5.45 6.22
CA THR A 47 0.44 -6.47 6.19
C THR A 47 0.21 -7.43 5.03
N LEU A 48 1.21 -7.63 4.18
CA LEU A 48 1.07 -8.49 2.98
C LEU A 48 1.28 -9.98 3.27
N LYS A 49 1.76 -10.34 4.48
CA LYS A 49 2.27 -11.70 4.81
C LYS A 49 3.35 -12.21 3.83
N LEU A 50 4.00 -11.28 3.15
CA LEU A 50 5.15 -11.53 2.29
C LEU A 50 6.42 -11.25 3.09
N TYR A 51 7.39 -12.16 2.99
CA TYR A 51 8.64 -12.10 3.73
C TYR A 51 9.81 -12.27 2.77
N LEU A 52 10.82 -11.42 2.92
CA LEU A 52 12.11 -11.59 2.29
C LEU A 52 13.01 -12.33 3.27
N VAL A 53 13.77 -13.27 2.73
CA VAL A 53 14.78 -14.04 3.48
C VAL A 53 16.16 -13.45 3.21
N PRO A 54 17.14 -13.62 4.12
CA PRO A 54 18.52 -13.25 3.86
C PRO A 54 19.03 -13.86 2.55
N GLU A 55 19.62 -13.04 1.68
CA GLU A 55 20.13 -13.49 0.38
C GLU A 55 21.47 -14.22 0.55
N ILE A 56 21.40 -15.54 0.69
CA ILE A 56 22.57 -16.42 0.83
C ILE A 56 22.89 -17.17 -0.46
N ASN A 57 21.92 -17.36 -1.35
CA ASN A 57 22.09 -18.12 -2.59
C ASN A 57 21.28 -17.51 -3.74
N ALA A 58 21.58 -17.92 -4.98
CA ALA A 58 20.88 -17.42 -6.16
C ALA A 58 19.36 -17.71 -6.14
N ALA A 59 18.97 -18.84 -5.55
CA ALA A 59 17.56 -19.24 -5.40
C ALA A 59 16.78 -18.28 -4.49
N THR A 60 17.34 -17.90 -3.34
CA THR A 60 16.72 -16.93 -2.40
C THR A 60 16.63 -15.55 -3.01
N LYS A 61 17.63 -15.14 -3.81
CA LYS A 61 17.56 -13.89 -4.57
C LYS A 61 16.41 -13.89 -5.58
N LEU A 62 16.22 -14.98 -6.33
CA LEU A 62 15.10 -15.12 -7.26
C LEU A 62 13.75 -15.15 -6.52
N GLN A 63 13.66 -15.87 -5.41
CA GLN A 63 12.47 -15.90 -4.56
C GLN A 63 12.11 -14.50 -4.03
N ASN A 64 13.11 -13.75 -3.54
CA ASN A 64 12.93 -12.38 -3.05
C ASN A 64 12.47 -11.45 -4.19
N ALA A 65 13.03 -11.59 -5.39
CA ALA A 65 12.60 -10.83 -6.57
C ALA A 65 11.12 -11.12 -6.92
N ASN A 66 10.71 -12.39 -6.92
CA ASN A 66 9.31 -12.78 -7.13
C ASN A 66 8.40 -12.21 -6.03
N THR A 67 8.84 -12.25 -4.78
CA THR A 67 8.11 -11.72 -3.63
C THR A 67 7.93 -10.20 -3.73
N ARG A 68 8.95 -9.47 -4.20
CA ARG A 68 8.88 -8.03 -4.47
C ARG A 68 7.91 -7.72 -5.62
N ASN A 69 7.97 -8.47 -6.71
CA ASN A 69 7.05 -8.31 -7.83
C ASN A 69 5.60 -8.51 -7.39
N LEU A 70 5.33 -9.56 -6.61
CA LEU A 70 4.00 -9.78 -6.02
C LEU A 70 3.57 -8.61 -5.12
N ALA A 71 4.47 -8.05 -4.31
CA ALA A 71 4.17 -6.88 -3.49
C ALA A 71 3.82 -5.64 -4.35
N GLU A 72 4.52 -5.40 -5.46
CA GLU A 72 4.22 -4.32 -6.41
C GLU A 72 2.86 -4.52 -7.08
N GLN A 73 2.50 -5.75 -7.46
CA GLN A 73 1.18 -6.06 -7.99
C GLN A 73 0.07 -5.78 -6.97
N ILE A 74 0.26 -6.18 -5.71
CA ILE A 74 -0.69 -5.88 -4.63
C ILE A 74 -0.77 -4.37 -4.37
N LYS A 75 0.35 -3.63 -4.41
CA LYS A 75 0.37 -2.16 -4.31
C LYS A 75 -0.44 -1.52 -5.43
N ALA A 76 -0.18 -1.88 -6.69
CA ALA A 76 -0.91 -1.36 -7.85
C ALA A 76 -2.41 -1.64 -7.70
N GLN A 77 -2.75 -2.84 -7.24
CA GLN A 77 -4.13 -3.22 -7.00
C GLN A 77 -4.79 -2.36 -5.92
N ARG A 78 -4.09 -2.14 -4.80
CA ARG A 78 -4.62 -1.37 -3.69
C ARG A 78 -4.81 0.11 -4.04
N ILE A 79 -3.97 0.66 -4.91
CA ILE A 79 -4.15 2.02 -5.46
C ILE A 79 -5.51 2.14 -6.16
N LEU A 80 -5.88 1.17 -7.01
CA LEU A 80 -7.17 1.17 -7.71
C LEU A 80 -8.35 1.05 -6.73
N ASP A 81 -8.26 0.17 -5.72
CA ASP A 81 -9.34 -0.02 -4.76
C ASP A 81 -9.58 1.26 -3.92
N ILE A 82 -8.50 1.94 -3.52
CA ILE A 82 -8.56 3.20 -2.78
C ILE A 82 -9.07 4.36 -3.64
N GLN A 83 -8.79 4.34 -4.95
CA GLN A 83 -9.36 5.32 -5.88
C GLN A 83 -10.88 5.16 -6.02
N ARG A 84 -11.37 3.91 -6.02
CA ARG A 84 -12.80 3.59 -6.14
C ARG A 84 -13.58 3.83 -4.85
N GLU A 85 -13.12 3.28 -3.73
CA GLU A 85 -13.88 3.23 -2.47
C GLU A 85 -13.42 4.30 -1.45
N GLY A 86 -12.22 4.85 -1.61
CA GLY A 86 -11.61 5.73 -0.62
C GLY A 86 -11.13 5.00 0.64
N LEU A 87 -10.40 5.70 1.51
CA LEU A 87 -9.84 5.11 2.74
C LEU A 87 -10.75 5.21 3.98
N VAL A 88 -11.94 5.79 3.83
CA VAL A 88 -12.91 5.95 4.92
C VAL A 88 -13.48 4.59 5.33
N ASP A 89 -13.97 3.81 4.36
CA ASP A 89 -14.50 2.46 4.58
C ASP A 89 -13.46 1.38 4.29
N TRP A 90 -12.49 1.25 5.20
CA TRP A 90 -11.39 0.28 5.06
C TRP A 90 -11.85 -1.18 4.94
N ASP A 91 -12.97 -1.53 5.59
CA ASP A 91 -13.53 -2.88 5.47
C ASP A 91 -14.03 -3.16 4.05
N LYS A 92 -14.69 -2.19 3.42
CA LYS A 92 -15.15 -2.28 2.04
C LYS A 92 -13.98 -2.38 1.06
N VAL A 93 -12.90 -1.61 1.27
CA VAL A 93 -11.66 -1.72 0.47
C VAL A 93 -11.06 -3.13 0.54
N LYS A 94 -11.10 -3.79 1.71
CA LYS A 94 -10.61 -5.16 1.86
C LYS A 94 -11.53 -6.21 1.23
N LYS A 95 -12.84 -5.99 1.32
CA LYS A 95 -13.87 -6.93 0.82
C LYS A 95 -14.17 -6.78 -0.67
N SER A 96 -13.86 -5.63 -1.28
CA SER A 96 -14.19 -5.29 -2.68
C SER A 96 -13.70 -6.31 -3.71
N ARG A 97 -12.69 -7.13 -3.36
CA ARG A 97 -12.14 -8.19 -4.22
C ARG A 97 -11.93 -9.52 -3.50
N MET A 98 -12.61 -9.75 -2.38
CA MET A 98 -12.63 -11.10 -1.83
C MET A 98 -13.39 -12.02 -2.80
N THR A 99 -12.78 -13.14 -3.17
CA THR A 99 -13.47 -14.17 -3.94
C THR A 99 -14.57 -14.79 -3.07
N LEU A 100 -15.64 -15.27 -3.70
CA LEU A 100 -16.74 -15.93 -3.02
C LEU A 100 -16.25 -17.12 -2.17
N THR A 101 -15.27 -17.88 -2.66
CA THR A 101 -14.62 -18.97 -1.93
C THR A 101 -13.98 -18.53 -0.62
N LYS A 102 -13.40 -17.32 -0.58
CA LYS A 102 -12.81 -16.74 0.63
C LYS A 102 -13.85 -16.16 1.60
N TRP A 103 -15.05 -15.88 1.10
CA TRP A 103 -16.21 -15.49 1.91
C TRP A 103 -16.83 -16.69 2.64
N MET A 104 -16.86 -17.86 2.01
CA MET A 104 -17.46 -19.08 2.58
C MET A 104 -16.60 -19.76 3.65
N THR A 105 -15.34 -19.34 3.80
CA THR A 105 -14.37 -19.92 4.75
C THR A 105 -14.08 -19.01 5.95
N LEU A 106 -14.87 -17.94 6.12
CA LEU A 106 -14.83 -17.00 7.24
C LEU A 106 -15.97 -17.28 8.21
#